data_AF-A0A1A2S336-F1
#
_entry.id   AF-A0A1A2S336-F1
#
_cell.length_a   1.000
_cell.length_b   1.000
_cell.length_c   1.000
_cell.angle_alpha   90.00
_cell.angle_beta   90.00
_cell.angle_gamma   90.00
#
_symmetry.space_group_name_H-M   'P 1'
#
loop_
_entity.id
_entity.type
_entity.pdbx_description
1 polymer ?
#
loop_
_entity_poly.entity_id
_entity_poly.type
_entity_poly.pdbx_seq_one_letter_code
_entity_poly.pdbx_strand_id
1 'polypeptide(L)'
;MRNKAISVVAVVAAVASVAMTLMPWIDVSQLGLPIRWNGLGSYVGEHGEYYGSSLTDMVDGTPGWIVVIASLAAAGALLGAARVRRLGLVACGCAVVAFVTAVLCLVYPAILAGDAKNELGISLVPDRQVLNYGALIAEVAATGVLVVCAALIVVRTRSGVGEDN
;
A
#
# COMPACT_ATOMS: atom_id res chain seq x y z
N MET A 1 24.80 -14.93 -3.23
CA MET A 1 23.50 -15.38 -3.77
C MET A 1 22.32 -14.97 -2.88
N ARG A 2 22.39 -15.15 -1.56
CA ARG A 2 21.29 -14.87 -0.62
C ARG A 2 20.75 -13.42 -0.62
N ASN A 3 21.59 -12.39 -0.81
CA ASN A 3 21.09 -11.01 -0.93
C ASN A 3 20.29 -10.77 -2.22
N LYS A 4 20.66 -11.43 -3.33
CA LYS A 4 19.88 -11.34 -4.58
C LYS A 4 18.47 -11.90 -4.39
N ALA A 5 18.35 -13.03 -3.66
CA ALA A 5 17.04 -13.62 -3.34
C ALA A 5 16.17 -12.68 -2.51
N ILE A 6 16.73 -12.02 -1.48
CA ILE A 6 15.98 -11.05 -0.66
C ILE A 6 15.54 -9.85 -1.51
N SER A 7 16.42 -9.31 -2.37
CA SER A 7 16.04 -8.22 -3.27
C SER A 7 14.92 -8.62 -4.23
N VAL A 8 14.95 -9.84 -4.78
CA VAL A 8 13.88 -10.34 -5.65
C VAL A 8 12.56 -10.43 -4.89
N VAL A 9 12.56 -11.02 -3.68
CA VAL A 9 11.35 -11.11 -2.85
C VAL A 9 10.81 -9.72 -2.52
N ALA A 10 11.68 -8.77 -2.20
CA ALA A 10 11.29 -7.39 -1.91
C ALA A 10 10.66 -6.71 -3.13
N VAL A 11 11.23 -6.89 -4.32
CA VAL A 11 10.65 -6.34 -5.57
C VAL A 11 9.29 -6.97 -5.85
N VAL A 12 9.15 -8.29 -5.68
CA VAL A 12 7.86 -8.98 -5.84
C VAL A 12 6.83 -8.45 -4.84
N ALA A 13 7.22 -8.23 -3.58
CA ALA A 13 6.35 -7.66 -2.56
C ALA A 13 5.92 -6.22 -2.90
N ALA A 14 6.83 -5.40 -3.42
CA ALA A 14 6.50 -4.05 -3.87
C ALA A 14 5.55 -4.05 -5.08
N VAL A 15 5.76 -4.95 -6.06
CA VAL A 15 4.85 -5.11 -7.20
C VAL A 15 3.48 -5.59 -6.74
N ALA A 16 3.43 -6.53 -5.79
CA ALA A 16 2.18 -7.00 -5.20
C ALA A 16 1.45 -5.87 -4.48
N SER A 17 2.14 -5.05 -3.70
CA SER A 17 1.60 -3.83 -3.05
C SER A 17 0.99 -2.87 -4.09
N VAL A 18 1.70 -2.57 -5.18
CA VAL A 18 1.14 -1.73 -6.26
C VAL A 18 -0.11 -2.37 -6.87
N ALA A 19 -0.11 -3.68 -7.15
CA ALA A 19 -1.29 -4.36 -7.67
C ALA A 19 -2.47 -4.33 -6.69
N MET A 20 -2.21 -4.45 -5.40
CA MET A 20 -3.21 -4.42 -4.32
C MET A 20 -3.82 -3.01 -4.15
N THR A 21 -3.05 -1.94 -4.34
CA THR A 21 -3.59 -0.56 -4.38
C THR A 21 -4.52 -0.30 -5.56
N LEU A 22 -4.36 -1.04 -6.67
CA LEU A 22 -5.25 -0.96 -7.82
C LEU A 22 -6.56 -1.75 -7.64
N MET A 23 -6.61 -2.68 -6.67
CA MET A 23 -7.83 -3.39 -6.35
C MET A 23 -8.83 -2.50 -5.60
N PRO A 24 -10.14 -2.81 -5.65
CA PRO A 24 -11.16 -2.11 -4.88
C PRO A 24 -10.88 -2.22 -3.38
N TRP A 25 -10.57 -1.08 -2.76
CA TRP A 25 -10.43 -0.94 -1.31
C TRP A 25 -11.76 -0.61 -0.67
N ILE A 26 -12.57 0.18 -1.37
CA ILE A 26 -13.92 0.57 -0.96
C ILE A 26 -14.90 -0.09 -1.93
N ASP A 27 -15.86 -0.81 -1.40
CA ASP A 27 -16.85 -1.57 -2.13
C ASP A 27 -18.20 -1.45 -1.43
N VAL A 28 -19.10 -0.65 -2.01
CA VAL A 28 -20.47 -0.49 -1.49
C VAL A 28 -21.49 -1.33 -2.27
N SER A 29 -21.03 -2.23 -3.15
CA SER A 29 -21.90 -3.16 -3.88
C SER A 29 -22.74 -4.04 -2.98
N GLN A 30 -22.25 -4.34 -1.78
CA GLN A 30 -22.99 -5.09 -0.76
C GLN A 30 -24.23 -4.36 -0.24
N LEU A 31 -24.31 -3.04 -0.44
CA LEU A 31 -25.45 -2.20 -0.08
C LEU A 31 -26.45 -2.02 -1.25
N GLY A 32 -26.22 -2.71 -2.37
CA GLY A 32 -27.03 -2.58 -3.59
C GLY A 32 -26.63 -1.42 -4.50
N LEU A 33 -25.54 -0.73 -4.19
CA LEU A 33 -24.98 0.35 -5.01
C LEU A 33 -23.74 -0.18 -5.75
N PRO A 34 -23.72 -0.31 -7.09
CA PRO A 34 -22.60 -0.89 -7.85
C PRO A 34 -21.37 0.06 -7.95
N ILE A 35 -21.05 0.72 -6.84
CA ILE A 35 -20.05 1.77 -6.69
C ILE A 35 -18.86 1.18 -5.94
N ARG A 36 -17.65 1.39 -6.49
CA ARG A 36 -16.41 0.84 -5.95
C ARG A 36 -15.27 1.80 -6.23
N TRP A 37 -14.31 1.90 -5.32
CA TRP A 37 -13.09 2.67 -5.52
C TRP A 37 -11.86 1.86 -5.17
N ASN A 38 -10.79 2.04 -5.95
CA ASN A 38 -9.50 1.47 -5.60
C ASN A 38 -8.79 2.29 -4.52
N GLY A 39 -7.63 1.81 -4.06
CA GLY A 39 -6.83 2.51 -3.06
C GLY A 39 -6.33 3.89 -3.50
N LEU A 40 -6.32 4.17 -4.81
CA LEU A 40 -5.93 5.46 -5.37
C LEU A 40 -7.08 6.48 -5.43
N GLY A 41 -8.27 6.12 -4.92
CA GLY A 41 -9.48 6.96 -4.99
C GLY A 41 -10.17 6.93 -6.36
N SER A 42 -9.68 6.15 -7.32
CA SER A 42 -10.30 6.06 -8.65
C SER A 42 -11.52 5.17 -8.62
N TYR A 43 -12.60 5.62 -9.25
CA TYR A 43 -13.83 4.85 -9.39
C TYR A 43 -13.64 3.64 -10.33
N VAL A 44 -13.99 2.45 -9.85
CA VAL A 44 -13.89 1.16 -10.57
C VAL A 44 -15.25 0.42 -10.56
N GLY A 45 -16.34 1.12 -10.25
CA GLY A 45 -17.69 0.56 -10.29
C GLY A 45 -18.27 0.46 -11.70
N GLU A 46 -19.50 -0.03 -11.82
CA GLU A 46 -20.16 -0.12 -13.13
C GLU A 46 -20.39 1.27 -13.74
N HIS A 47 -20.38 1.36 -15.08
CA HIS A 47 -20.58 2.60 -15.83
C HIS A 47 -19.56 3.71 -15.49
N GLY A 48 -18.29 3.35 -15.31
CA GLY A 48 -17.20 4.29 -15.03
C GLY A 48 -17.04 5.41 -16.06
N GLU A 49 -17.40 5.17 -17.32
CA GLU A 49 -17.45 6.21 -18.36
C GLU A 49 -18.41 7.37 -18.02
N TYR A 50 -19.50 7.08 -17.30
CA TYR A 50 -20.55 8.05 -17.00
C TYR A 50 -20.40 8.65 -15.60
N TYR A 51 -20.06 7.84 -14.60
CA TYR A 51 -19.99 8.28 -13.21
C TYR A 51 -18.58 8.55 -12.70
N GLY A 52 -17.54 8.14 -13.44
CA GLY A 52 -16.15 8.24 -13.01
C GLY A 52 -15.76 9.67 -12.63
N SER A 53 -16.03 10.66 -13.48
CA SER A 53 -15.66 12.06 -13.21
C SER A 53 -16.40 12.67 -12.02
N SER A 54 -17.61 12.20 -11.71
CA SER A 54 -18.41 12.72 -10.60
C SER A 54 -18.09 12.04 -9.26
N LEU A 55 -17.55 10.82 -9.30
CA LEU A 55 -17.28 10.01 -8.11
C LEU A 55 -15.79 9.85 -7.78
N THR A 56 -14.86 10.28 -8.64
CA THR A 56 -13.41 10.09 -8.40
C THR A 56 -12.86 10.93 -7.24
N ASP A 57 -13.45 12.09 -6.94
CA ASP A 57 -12.99 12.93 -5.82
C ASP A 57 -13.74 12.67 -4.51
N MET A 58 -14.64 11.68 -4.50
CA MET A 58 -15.47 11.34 -3.33
C MET A 58 -14.71 10.57 -2.24
N VAL A 59 -13.54 10.03 -2.59
CA VAL A 59 -12.70 9.19 -1.74
C VAL A 59 -11.30 9.78 -1.70
N ASP A 60 -10.71 9.87 -0.51
CA ASP A 60 -9.31 10.27 -0.37
C ASP A 60 -8.37 9.15 -0.86
N GLY A 61 -7.82 9.32 -2.05
CA GLY A 61 -6.81 8.43 -2.65
C GLY A 61 -5.38 8.64 -2.12
N THR A 62 -5.15 9.66 -1.29
CA THR A 62 -3.82 10.03 -0.77
C THR A 62 -3.10 8.86 -0.09
N PRO A 63 -3.77 8.06 0.78
CA PRO A 63 -3.11 6.92 1.43
C PRO A 63 -2.60 5.87 0.45
N GLY A 64 -3.38 5.52 -0.59
CA GLY A 64 -2.94 4.57 -1.61
C GLY A 64 -1.76 5.09 -2.43
N TRP A 65 -1.78 6.38 -2.79
CA TRP A 65 -0.64 7.01 -3.48
C TRP A 65 0.63 6.98 -2.63
N ILE A 66 0.53 7.25 -1.32
CA ILE A 66 1.66 7.12 -0.40
C ILE A 66 2.21 5.70 -0.41
N VAL A 67 1.35 4.68 -0.32
CA VAL A 67 1.75 3.27 -0.36
C VAL A 67 2.47 2.93 -1.67
N VAL A 68 1.91 3.31 -2.84
CA VAL A 68 2.52 3.04 -4.15
C VAL A 68 3.90 3.67 -4.27
N ILE A 69 4.00 4.98 -4.00
CA ILE A 69 5.25 5.73 -4.17
C ILE A 69 6.31 5.19 -3.20
N ALA A 70 5.94 4.94 -1.95
CA ALA A 70 6.85 4.43 -0.94
C ALA A 70 7.31 2.98 -1.26
N SER A 71 6.41 2.10 -1.70
CA SER A 71 6.76 0.73 -2.12
C SER A 71 7.70 0.71 -3.33
N LEU A 72 7.44 1.54 -4.34
CA LEU A 72 8.30 1.66 -5.53
C LEU A 72 9.66 2.27 -5.19
N ALA A 73 9.68 3.33 -4.37
CA ALA A 73 10.93 3.96 -3.91
C ALA A 73 11.77 2.96 -3.10
N ALA A 74 11.13 2.17 -2.23
CA ALA A 74 11.80 1.11 -1.49
C ALA A 74 12.43 0.06 -2.43
N ALA A 75 11.66 -0.44 -3.40
CA ALA A 75 12.17 -1.41 -4.38
C ALA A 75 13.36 -0.86 -5.18
N GLY A 76 13.25 0.37 -5.71
CA GLY A 76 14.33 1.03 -6.43
C GLY A 76 15.59 1.21 -5.58
N ALA A 77 15.42 1.66 -4.33
CA ALA A 77 16.51 1.81 -3.38
C ALA A 77 17.16 0.47 -3.01
N LEU A 78 16.40 -0.63 -2.89
CA LEU A 78 16.95 -1.97 -2.65
C LEU A 78 17.77 -2.50 -3.82
N LEU A 79 17.37 -2.23 -5.06
CA LEU A 79 18.15 -2.56 -6.24
C LEU A 79 19.47 -1.78 -6.28
N GLY A 80 19.44 -0.50 -5.85
CA GLY A 80 20.62 0.35 -5.73
C GLY A 80 21.52 0.06 -4.52
N ALA A 81 21.01 -0.64 -3.50
CA ALA A 81 21.71 -0.89 -2.24
C ALA A 81 23.00 -1.72 -2.41
N ALA A 82 23.11 -2.49 -3.48
CA ALA A 82 24.34 -3.20 -3.84
C ALA A 82 25.50 -2.26 -4.20
N ARG A 83 25.21 -1.03 -4.65
CA ARG A 83 26.20 -0.01 -5.03
C ARG A 83 26.40 1.05 -3.96
N VAL A 84 25.33 1.41 -3.24
CA VAL A 84 25.36 2.50 -2.24
C VAL A 84 24.69 2.04 -0.96
N ARG A 85 25.50 1.84 0.10
CA ARG A 85 25.03 1.31 1.39
C ARG A 85 23.95 2.18 2.06
N ARG A 86 23.98 3.51 1.84
CA ARG A 86 22.96 4.43 2.35
C ARG A 86 21.57 4.19 1.75
N LEU A 87 21.48 3.65 0.53
CA LEU A 87 20.19 3.32 -0.09
C LEU A 87 19.45 2.19 0.64
N GLY A 88 20.15 1.32 1.37
CA GLY A 88 19.49 0.33 2.23
C GLY A 88 18.66 0.98 3.34
N LEU A 89 19.16 2.07 3.95
CA LEU A 89 18.42 2.81 4.97
C LEU A 89 17.22 3.55 4.38
N VAL A 90 17.40 4.17 3.21
CA VAL A 90 16.31 4.82 2.47
C VAL A 90 15.22 3.81 2.13
N ALA A 91 15.60 2.64 1.61
CA ALA A 91 14.67 1.55 1.33
C ALA A 91 13.87 1.13 2.56
N CYS A 92 14.55 0.98 3.71
CA CYS A 92 13.88 0.62 4.96
C CYS A 92 12.91 1.71 5.41
N GLY A 93 13.28 2.99 5.31
CA GLY A 93 12.40 4.10 5.64
C GLY A 93 11.15 4.12 4.76
N CYS A 94 11.33 4.02 3.43
CA CYS A 94 10.21 3.96 2.48
C CYS A 94 9.30 2.75 2.75
N ALA A 95 9.87 1.57 3.00
CA ALA A 95 9.08 0.38 3.33
C ALA A 95 8.25 0.56 4.61
N VAL A 96 8.82 1.18 5.65
CA VAL A 96 8.11 1.48 6.90
C VAL A 96 6.97 2.47 6.66
N VAL A 97 7.19 3.51 5.86
CA VAL A 97 6.13 4.47 5.50
C VAL A 97 4.98 3.75 4.79
N ALA A 98 5.27 2.91 3.78
CA ALA A 98 4.23 2.14 3.09
C ALA A 98 3.44 1.25 4.07
N PHE A 99 4.14 0.53 4.94
CA PHE A 99 3.52 -0.36 5.91
C PHE A 99 2.66 0.38 6.93
N VAL A 100 3.16 1.46 7.52
CA VAL A 100 2.40 2.26 8.50
C VAL A 100 1.15 2.85 7.86
N THR A 101 1.25 3.38 6.65
CA THR A 101 0.07 3.88 5.92
C THR A 101 -0.95 2.79 5.68
N ALA A 102 -0.54 1.60 5.22
CA ALA A 102 -1.44 0.47 5.02
C ALA A 102 -2.11 0.03 6.34
N VAL A 103 -1.37 0.00 7.45
CA VAL A 103 -1.93 -0.32 8.78
C VAL A 103 -2.92 0.75 9.23
N LEU A 104 -2.64 2.03 9.01
CA LEU A 104 -3.57 3.12 9.32
C LEU A 104 -4.88 2.97 8.54
N CYS A 105 -4.81 2.63 7.25
CA CYS A 105 -6.00 2.33 6.44
C CYS A 105 -6.82 1.16 6.99
N LEU A 106 -6.16 0.13 7.54
CA LEU A 106 -6.82 -1.03 8.11
C LEU A 106 -7.47 -0.73 9.49
N VAL A 107 -6.80 0.05 10.33
CA VAL A 107 -7.22 0.33 11.72
C VAL A 107 -8.17 1.54 11.79
N TYR A 108 -7.97 2.55 10.95
CA TYR A 108 -8.76 3.77 10.86
C TYR A 108 -9.39 3.89 9.45
N PRO A 109 -10.40 3.06 9.16
CA PRO A 109 -11.06 3.01 7.85
C PRO A 109 -11.70 4.33 7.42
N ALA A 110 -12.02 5.20 8.38
CA ALA A 110 -12.52 6.55 8.13
C ALA A 110 -11.58 7.41 7.28
N ILE A 111 -10.27 7.14 7.27
CA ILE A 111 -9.30 7.84 6.42
C ILE A 111 -9.58 7.59 4.93
N LEU A 112 -10.14 6.42 4.58
CA LEU A 112 -10.43 6.05 3.20
C LEU A 112 -11.88 6.38 2.82
N ALA A 113 -12.84 5.97 3.64
CA ALA A 113 -14.25 5.97 3.28
C ALA A 113 -15.08 7.00 4.06
N GLY A 114 -14.49 7.79 4.96
CA GLY A 114 -15.22 8.73 5.82
C GLY A 114 -16.04 9.74 5.03
N ASP A 115 -15.39 10.41 4.08
CA ASP A 115 -16.03 11.42 3.24
C ASP A 115 -17.07 10.79 2.31
N ALA A 116 -16.71 9.71 1.61
CA ALA A 116 -17.65 8.96 0.77
C ALA A 116 -18.90 8.51 1.53
N LYS A 117 -18.76 8.04 2.78
CA LYS A 117 -19.91 7.63 3.60
C LYS A 117 -20.80 8.81 3.98
N ASN A 118 -20.20 9.97 4.27
CA ASN A 118 -20.94 11.19 4.58
C ASN A 118 -21.69 11.70 3.35
N GLU A 119 -21.06 11.73 2.18
CA GLU A 119 -21.66 12.21 0.94
C GLU A 119 -22.76 11.28 0.42
N LEU A 120 -22.63 9.96 0.63
CA LEU A 120 -23.66 8.98 0.29
C LEU A 120 -24.78 8.86 1.34
N GLY A 121 -24.69 9.58 2.47
CA GLY A 121 -25.66 9.48 3.55
C GLY A 121 -25.68 8.12 4.27
N ILE A 122 -24.59 7.35 4.17
CA ILE A 122 -24.44 6.01 4.76
C ILE A 122 -23.48 6.00 5.96
N SER A 123 -23.27 7.14 6.64
CA SER A 123 -22.34 7.26 7.77
C SER A 123 -22.59 6.26 8.90
N LEU A 124 -23.85 5.84 9.09
CA LEU A 124 -24.26 4.84 10.09
C LEU A 124 -23.91 3.40 9.70
N VAL A 125 -23.57 3.12 8.44
CA VAL A 125 -23.21 1.78 7.97
C VAL A 125 -21.84 1.39 8.54
N PRO A 126 -21.68 0.17 9.09
CA PRO A 126 -20.39 -0.29 9.59
C PRO A 126 -19.33 -0.36 8.48
N ASP A 127 -18.10 0.08 8.77
CA ASP A 127 -17.01 0.14 7.79
C ASP A 127 -16.68 -1.23 7.16
N ARG A 128 -16.90 -2.32 7.90
CA ARG A 128 -16.79 -3.71 7.40
C ARG A 128 -17.65 -4.06 6.20
N GLN A 129 -18.73 -3.31 5.96
CA GLN A 129 -19.62 -3.51 4.82
C GLN A 129 -19.27 -2.60 3.64
N VAL A 130 -18.40 -1.61 3.87
CA VAL A 130 -17.98 -0.61 2.88
C VAL A 130 -16.56 -0.89 2.41
N LEU A 131 -15.74 -1.57 3.21
CA LEU A 131 -14.35 -1.85 2.88
C LEU A 131 -14.10 -3.31 2.52
N ASN A 132 -13.22 -3.48 1.55
CA ASN A 132 -12.61 -4.75 1.24
C ASN A 132 -11.44 -5.03 2.20
N TYR A 133 -11.77 -5.54 3.39
CA TYR A 133 -10.77 -5.92 4.39
C TYR A 133 -9.77 -6.94 3.87
N GLY A 134 -10.16 -7.80 2.91
CA GLY A 134 -9.25 -8.75 2.28
C GLY A 134 -8.12 -8.06 1.52
N ALA A 135 -8.45 -7.03 0.74
CA ALA A 135 -7.46 -6.22 0.02
C ALA A 135 -6.54 -5.47 0.99
N LEU A 136 -7.09 -4.85 2.04
CA LEU A 136 -6.30 -4.11 3.04
C LEU A 136 -5.37 -5.03 3.85
N ILE A 137 -5.82 -6.21 4.25
CA ILE A 137 -4.97 -7.20 4.93
C ILE A 137 -3.84 -7.68 4.01
N ALA A 138 -4.15 -7.95 2.75
CA ALA A 138 -3.15 -8.36 1.77
C ALA A 138 -2.12 -7.24 1.49
N GLU A 139 -2.54 -5.98 1.45
CA GLU A 139 -1.66 -4.81 1.35
C GLU A 139 -0.72 -4.70 2.56
N VAL A 140 -1.26 -4.80 3.79
CA VAL A 140 -0.47 -4.79 5.02
C VAL A 140 0.53 -5.94 5.05
N ALA A 141 0.13 -7.13 4.58
CA ALA A 141 1.03 -8.28 4.49
C ALA A 141 2.15 -8.05 3.47
N ALA A 142 1.83 -7.54 2.27
CA ALA A 142 2.80 -7.27 1.22
C ALA A 142 3.84 -6.22 1.64
N THR A 143 3.38 -5.09 2.20
CA THR A 143 4.25 -4.03 2.73
C THR A 143 5.05 -4.51 3.95
N GLY A 144 4.48 -5.39 4.79
CA GLY A 144 5.20 -6.02 5.90
C GLY A 144 6.37 -6.89 5.43
N VAL A 145 6.18 -7.70 4.39
CA VAL A 145 7.27 -8.48 3.77
C VAL A 145 8.35 -7.56 3.22
N LEU A 146 7.98 -6.44 2.60
CA LEU A 146 8.92 -5.45 2.09
C LEU A 146 9.77 -4.84 3.21
N VAL A 147 9.17 -4.49 4.36
CA VAL A 147 9.89 -4.02 5.56
C VAL A 147 10.88 -5.05 6.05
N VAL A 148 10.47 -6.31 6.20
CA VAL A 148 11.35 -7.39 6.67
C VAL A 148 12.54 -7.57 5.72
N CYS A 149 12.30 -7.58 4.40
CA CYS A 149 13.36 -7.71 3.42
C CYS A 149 14.35 -6.54 3.47
N ALA A 150 13.85 -5.31 3.59
CA ALA A 150 14.69 -4.12 3.70
C ALA A 150 15.52 -4.14 4.99
N ALA A 151 14.91 -4.47 6.12
CA ALA A 151 15.59 -4.58 7.42
C ALA A 151 16.71 -5.64 7.38
N LEU A 152 16.45 -6.82 6.80
CA LEU A 152 17.47 -7.88 6.66
C LEU A 152 18.67 -7.42 5.82
N ILE A 153 18.46 -6.61 4.78
CA ILE A 153 19.53 -6.05 3.96
C ILE A 153 20.34 -5.00 4.75
N VAL A 154 19.68 -4.14 5.52
CA VAL A 154 20.33 -3.14 6.38
C VAL A 154 21.16 -3.79 7.49
N VAL A 155 20.62 -4.79 8.18
CA VAL A 155 21.32 -5.49 9.27
C VAL A 155 22.57 -6.18 8.73
N ARG A 156 22.46 -6.91 7.62
CA ARG A 156 23.62 -7.59 7.01
C ARG A 156 24.68 -6.64 6.50
N THR A 157 24.27 -5.54 5.87
CA THR A 157 25.23 -4.53 5.44
C THR A 157 25.95 -3.93 6.64
N ARG A 158 25.34 -3.81 7.84
CA ARG A 158 26.02 -3.42 9.08
C ARG A 158 26.98 -4.47 9.61
N SER A 159 26.59 -5.74 9.68
CA SER A 159 27.43 -6.83 10.23
C SER A 159 28.74 -7.01 9.48
N GLY A 160 28.74 -6.90 8.14
CA GLY A 160 29.97 -7.03 7.34
C GLY A 160 31.00 -5.90 7.51
N VAL A 161 30.75 -4.91 8.36
CA VAL A 161 31.74 -3.89 8.74
C VAL A 161 32.29 -4.08 10.16
N GLY A 162 31.74 -5.04 10.91
CA GLY A 162 32.27 -5.42 12.22
C GLY A 162 33.39 -6.46 12.18
N GLU A 163 33.62 -7.13 11.03
CA GLU A 163 34.65 -8.17 10.88
C GLU A 163 36.01 -7.66 10.38
N ASP A 164 36.12 -6.36 10.03
CA ASP A 164 37.33 -5.76 9.45
C ASP A 164 38.09 -4.80 10.42
N ASN A 165 37.86 -4.88 11.74
CA ASN A 165 38.60 -4.12 12.75
C ASN A 165 39.32 -5.01 13.74
#